data_AF-A0A7Y3PZ36-F1
#
_entry.id   AF-A0A7Y3PZ36-F1
#
_cell.length_a   1.000
_cell.length_b   1.000
_cell.length_c   1.000
_cell.angle_alpha   90.00
_cell.angle_beta   90.00
_cell.angle_gamma   90.00
#
_symmetry.space_group_name_H-M   'P 1'
#
loop_
_entity.id
_entity.type
_entity.pdbx_description
1 polymer ?
#
loop_
_entity_poly.entity_id
_entity_poly.type
_entity_poly.pdbx_seq_one_letter_code
_entity_poly.pdbx_strand_id
1 'polypeptide(L)'
;MGMRHKIVWATPFMLLILVVWLSLLALPSNAKEVAQSEVAQREITQLAGADYWRQVRQGQEGYTTSTFPEHGILISAPGETWFVLKEKWMSPAGAIAIFGSISMVVMAYWLLGPLMLSQPRTGRKLTRWSRLDRALHWCMAFTFLTLAFSGLMLVYGKHFLKPYIPTDWWGMVIYSAKQYHNYIGPLFFILLILILLKWWRKSLFNKIDIQWFLKLGGMAGKYKGTHPSAGFSNGGEKAIYWLLIVFGTFAAISGLILDFPIFGQTRRDMELSNLIHMVSALILICGFIFHIYIGLFGMEGALEGMVTGKVDETWAKEHHDLWYEEMDAQGKIEAVDKAAPDQTRNHTEKGGENDVARE
;
A
#
# COMPACT_ATOMS: atom_id res chain seq x y z
N MET A 1 27.22 18.09 32.32
CA MET A 1 25.84 17.58 32.45
C MET A 1 24.88 18.77 32.34
N GLY A 2 24.43 19.17 31.13
CA GLY A 2 23.69 20.44 31.03
C GLY A 2 23.08 20.88 29.69
N MET A 3 23.04 20.05 28.63
CA MET A 3 22.49 20.49 27.34
C MET A 3 21.51 19.50 26.68
N ARG A 4 21.54 18.21 27.08
CA ARG A 4 20.59 17.20 26.57
C ARG A 4 19.18 17.28 27.17
N HIS A 5 19.00 17.97 28.30
CA HIS A 5 17.68 18.11 28.92
C HIS A 5 16.84 19.27 28.36
N LYS A 6 17.42 20.26 27.65
CA LYS A 6 16.62 21.39 27.13
C LYS A 6 15.90 21.06 25.80
N ILE A 7 16.38 20.10 25.03
CA ILE A 7 15.81 19.73 23.72
C ILE A 7 14.58 18.81 23.88
N VAL A 8 14.50 18.03 24.96
CA VAL A 8 13.40 17.07 25.19
C VAL A 8 12.09 17.77 25.61
N TRP A 9 12.17 19.00 26.15
CA TRP A 9 10.98 19.78 26.54
C TRP A 9 10.53 20.81 25.50
N ALA A 10 11.38 21.12 24.51
CA ALA A 10 11.04 22.06 23.45
C ALA A 10 10.09 21.44 22.40
N THR A 11 10.21 20.14 22.14
CA THR A 11 9.38 19.40 21.18
C THR A 11 7.90 19.26 21.58
N PRO A 12 7.52 18.94 22.83
CA PRO A 12 6.11 18.93 23.22
C PRO A 12 5.51 20.34 23.28
N PHE A 13 6.29 21.36 23.64
CA PHE A 13 5.82 22.74 23.71
C PHE A 13 5.56 23.34 22.32
N MET A 14 6.43 23.06 21.33
CA MET A 14 6.18 23.46 19.94
C MET A 14 4.98 22.72 19.32
N LEU A 15 4.79 21.44 19.63
CA LEU A 15 3.59 20.69 19.20
C LEU A 15 2.31 21.28 19.80
N LEU A 16 2.34 21.70 21.06
CA LEU A 16 1.19 22.31 21.73
C LEU A 16 0.86 23.70 21.14
N ILE A 17 1.88 24.50 20.83
CA ILE A 17 1.70 25.78 20.12
C ILE A 17 1.15 25.57 18.70
N LEU A 18 1.63 24.56 17.98
CA LEU A 18 1.15 24.23 16.63
C LEU A 18 -0.32 23.79 16.67
N VAL A 19 -0.72 22.98 17.67
CA VAL A 19 -2.10 22.53 17.87
C VAL A 19 -3.01 23.71 18.26
N VAL A 20 -2.57 24.61 19.13
CA VAL A 20 -3.32 25.81 19.51
C VAL A 20 -3.49 26.76 18.30
N TRP A 21 -2.46 26.93 17.48
CA TRP A 21 -2.53 27.72 16.25
C TRP A 21 -3.46 27.11 15.19
N LEU A 22 -3.45 25.78 15.02
CA LEU A 22 -4.38 25.06 14.15
C LEU A 22 -5.83 25.14 14.64
N SER A 23 -6.03 25.22 15.96
CA SER A 23 -7.37 25.37 16.57
C SER A 23 -7.93 26.79 16.40
N LEU A 24 -7.08 27.82 16.38
CA LEU A 24 -7.48 29.22 16.21
C LEU A 24 -7.83 29.59 14.76
N LEU A 25 -7.42 28.79 13.78
CA LEU A 25 -7.76 28.97 12.35
C LEU A 25 -9.06 28.26 11.92
N ALA A 26 -9.67 27.47 12.80
CA ALA A 26 -10.97 26.86 12.56
C ALA A 26 -12.09 27.84 12.90
N LEU A 27 -12.44 28.74 11.97
CA LEU A 27 -13.67 29.52 12.09
C LEU A 27 -14.87 28.58 11.94
N PRO A 28 -15.79 28.50 12.92
CA PRO A 28 -17.03 27.79 12.73
C PRO A 28 -17.88 28.57 11.73
N SER A 29 -18.01 28.06 10.51
CA SER A 29 -19.03 28.51 9.57
C SER A 29 -20.39 28.07 10.10
N ASN A 30 -21.02 28.91 10.92
CA ASN A 30 -22.42 28.73 11.28
C ASN A 30 -23.26 29.06 10.04
N ALA A 31 -23.67 28.03 9.30
CA ALA A 31 -24.75 28.17 8.35
C ALA A 31 -26.01 28.54 9.14
N LYS A 32 -26.54 29.74 8.89
CA LYS A 32 -27.83 30.17 9.45
C LYS A 32 -28.89 29.24 8.89
N GLU A 33 -29.56 28.48 9.75
CA GLU A 33 -30.71 27.69 9.36
C GLU A 33 -31.79 28.66 8.87
N VAL A 34 -32.01 28.69 7.55
CA VAL A 34 -33.05 29.51 6.94
C VAL A 34 -34.38 28.83 7.30
N ALA A 35 -35.18 29.48 8.15
CA ALA A 35 -36.54 29.04 8.42
C ALA A 35 -37.28 28.82 7.10
N GLN A 36 -37.74 27.59 6.85
CA GLN A 36 -38.54 27.25 5.68
C GLN A 36 -39.78 28.16 5.63
N SER A 37 -39.96 28.88 4.53
CA SER A 37 -41.14 29.72 4.34
C SER A 37 -42.37 28.86 4.04
N GLU A 38 -43.54 29.27 4.53
CA GLU A 38 -44.85 28.64 4.25
C GLU A 38 -45.14 28.54 2.73
N VAL A 39 -44.55 29.44 1.94
CA VAL A 39 -44.62 29.45 0.48
C VAL A 39 -43.83 28.30 -0.13
N ALA A 40 -42.60 28.04 0.34
CA ALA A 40 -41.83 26.87 -0.09
C ALA A 40 -42.54 25.55 0.27
N GLN A 41 -43.24 25.51 1.40
CA GLN A 41 -44.01 24.35 1.83
C GLN A 41 -45.25 24.11 0.95
N ARG A 42 -45.95 25.17 0.52
CA ARG A 42 -47.07 25.09 -0.45
C ARG A 42 -46.63 24.66 -1.85
N GLU A 43 -45.49 25.16 -2.34
CA GLU A 43 -44.95 24.77 -3.65
C GLU A 43 -44.48 23.30 -3.68
N ILE A 44 -43.85 22.83 -2.60
CA ILE A 44 -43.49 21.40 -2.42
C ILE A 44 -44.73 20.50 -2.48
N THR A 45 -45.86 20.95 -1.93
CA THR A 45 -47.10 20.16 -1.89
C THR A 45 -47.75 20.01 -3.28
N GLN A 46 -47.63 21.01 -4.16
CA GLN A 46 -48.11 20.91 -5.55
C GLN A 46 -47.15 20.15 -6.47
N LEU A 47 -45.84 20.17 -6.17
CA LEU A 47 -44.84 19.36 -6.88
C LEU A 47 -44.88 17.88 -6.45
N ALA A 48 -45.46 17.51 -5.30
CA ALA A 48 -45.35 16.14 -4.77
C ALA A 48 -46.32 15.08 -5.36
N GLY A 49 -46.93 15.31 -6.53
CA GLY A 49 -47.83 14.33 -7.18
C GLY A 49 -47.09 13.09 -7.71
N ALA A 50 -47.80 11.95 -7.83
CA ALA A 50 -47.21 10.69 -8.33
C ALA A 50 -46.58 10.82 -9.73
N ASP A 51 -47.14 11.69 -10.57
CA ASP A 51 -46.64 11.96 -11.93
C ASP A 51 -45.35 12.77 -11.93
N TYR A 52 -45.22 13.79 -11.06
CA TYR A 52 -43.96 14.51 -10.87
C TYR A 52 -42.88 13.56 -10.38
N TRP A 53 -43.16 12.74 -9.37
CA TRP A 53 -42.21 11.73 -8.92
C TRP A 53 -41.88 10.68 -9.99
N ARG A 54 -42.79 10.42 -10.95
CA ARG A 54 -42.50 9.56 -12.10
C ARG A 54 -41.55 10.26 -13.07
N GLN A 55 -41.76 11.53 -13.38
CA GLN A 55 -40.86 12.35 -14.21
C GLN A 55 -39.46 12.48 -13.58
N VAL A 56 -39.41 12.74 -12.27
CA VAL A 56 -38.17 12.80 -11.48
C VAL A 56 -37.43 11.46 -11.51
N ARG A 57 -38.13 10.33 -11.30
CA ARG A 57 -37.54 8.98 -11.41
C ARG A 57 -37.08 8.63 -12.83
N GLN A 58 -37.71 9.21 -13.85
CA GLN A 58 -37.32 9.04 -15.25
C GLN A 58 -36.16 9.96 -15.67
N GLY A 59 -35.65 10.79 -14.75
CA GLY A 59 -34.52 11.67 -15.02
C GLY A 59 -34.85 12.85 -15.92
N GLN A 60 -36.11 13.32 -15.92
CA GLN A 60 -36.46 14.53 -16.67
C GLN A 60 -35.70 15.75 -16.14
N GLU A 61 -35.17 16.55 -17.06
CA GLU A 61 -34.46 17.78 -16.73
C GLU A 61 -35.45 18.92 -16.40
N GLY A 62 -35.22 19.58 -15.27
CA GLY A 62 -35.91 20.79 -14.87
C GLY A 62 -35.14 22.07 -15.20
N TYR A 63 -35.76 23.22 -14.92
CA TYR A 63 -35.11 24.52 -15.05
C TYR A 63 -34.33 24.89 -13.77
N THR A 64 -33.14 25.44 -13.95
CA THR A 64 -32.31 25.99 -12.87
C THR A 64 -31.53 27.20 -13.40
N THR A 65 -31.23 28.17 -12.53
CA THR A 65 -30.36 29.30 -12.87
C THR A 65 -28.88 28.92 -12.90
N SER A 66 -28.56 27.70 -12.47
CA SER A 66 -27.19 27.22 -12.46
C SER A 66 -26.80 26.62 -13.81
N THR A 67 -25.62 27.00 -14.30
CA THR A 67 -25.13 26.62 -15.63
C THR A 67 -24.25 25.37 -15.65
N PHE A 68 -24.00 24.76 -14.48
CA PHE A 68 -23.20 23.54 -14.40
C PHE A 68 -23.98 22.35 -14.97
N PRO A 69 -23.31 21.39 -15.65
CA PRO A 69 -23.96 20.18 -16.14
C PRO A 69 -24.80 19.47 -15.08
N GLU A 70 -25.95 18.91 -15.49
CA GLU A 70 -26.81 18.06 -14.66
C GLU A 70 -27.50 18.75 -13.45
N HIS A 71 -27.39 20.07 -13.29
CA HIS A 71 -28.10 20.78 -12.20
C HIS A 71 -29.63 20.80 -12.34
N GLY A 72 -30.15 20.55 -13.55
CA GLY A 72 -31.58 20.30 -13.78
C GLY A 72 -32.05 18.88 -13.41
N ILE A 73 -31.13 17.96 -13.05
CA ILE A 73 -31.43 16.55 -12.79
C ILE A 73 -31.45 16.28 -11.28
N LEU A 74 -32.64 15.98 -10.76
CA LEU A 74 -32.88 15.72 -9.33
C LEU A 74 -32.48 14.30 -8.89
N ILE A 75 -32.77 13.27 -9.70
CA ILE A 75 -32.39 11.87 -9.43
C ILE A 75 -31.59 11.31 -10.61
N SER A 76 -30.41 10.78 -10.32
CA SER A 76 -29.59 10.06 -11.30
C SER A 76 -29.88 8.55 -11.24
N ALA A 77 -30.59 8.02 -12.23
CA ALA A 77 -30.78 6.57 -12.38
C ALA A 77 -29.45 5.80 -12.57
N PRO A 78 -28.47 6.31 -13.35
CA PRO A 78 -27.12 5.75 -13.37
C PRO A 78 -26.43 5.76 -11.99
N GLY A 79 -26.67 6.79 -11.19
CA GLY A 79 -26.12 6.91 -9.83
C GLY A 79 -26.65 5.85 -8.87
N GLU A 80 -27.94 5.53 -8.93
CA GLU A 80 -28.51 4.40 -8.17
C GLU A 80 -27.88 3.07 -8.60
N THR A 81 -27.67 2.88 -9.90
CA THR A 81 -27.01 1.68 -10.44
C THR A 81 -25.57 1.56 -9.94
N TRP A 82 -24.80 2.65 -9.95
CA TRP A 82 -23.46 2.70 -9.38
C TRP A 82 -23.47 2.40 -7.87
N PHE A 83 -24.42 2.97 -7.12
CA PHE A 83 -24.54 2.72 -5.68
C PHE A 83 -24.81 1.24 -5.39
N VAL A 84 -25.76 0.63 -6.10
CA VAL A 84 -26.09 -0.79 -5.98
C VAL A 84 -24.88 -1.67 -6.34
N LEU A 85 -24.19 -1.37 -7.43
CA LEU A 85 -23.00 -2.10 -7.86
C LEU A 85 -21.89 -2.03 -6.79
N LYS A 86 -21.60 -0.82 -6.29
CA LYS A 86 -20.57 -0.59 -5.28
C LYS A 86 -20.91 -1.28 -3.96
N GLU A 87 -22.12 -1.07 -3.46
CA GLU A 87 -22.50 -1.45 -2.09
C GLU A 87 -22.89 -2.93 -2.00
N LYS A 88 -23.68 -3.45 -2.95
CA LYS A 88 -24.18 -4.83 -2.87
C LYS A 88 -23.22 -5.87 -3.44
N TRP A 89 -22.38 -5.48 -4.40
CA TRP A 89 -21.53 -6.42 -5.12
C TRP A 89 -20.05 -6.19 -4.85
N MET A 90 -19.53 -5.01 -5.18
CA MET A 90 -18.09 -4.78 -5.15
C MET A 90 -17.50 -4.74 -3.75
N SER A 91 -18.16 -4.07 -2.79
CA SER A 91 -17.64 -3.98 -1.43
C SER A 91 -17.61 -5.37 -0.75
N PRO A 92 -18.67 -6.19 -0.78
CA PRO A 92 -18.59 -7.57 -0.28
C PRO A 92 -17.55 -8.42 -1.03
N ALA A 93 -17.51 -8.36 -2.36
CA ALA A 93 -16.53 -9.10 -3.16
C ALA A 93 -15.09 -8.67 -2.84
N GLY A 94 -14.87 -7.38 -2.61
CA GLY A 94 -13.57 -6.83 -2.21
C GLY A 94 -13.14 -7.33 -0.83
N ALA A 95 -14.05 -7.38 0.15
CA ALA A 95 -13.75 -7.97 1.45
C ALA A 95 -13.36 -9.44 1.32
N ILE A 96 -14.13 -10.22 0.55
CA ILE A 96 -13.82 -11.64 0.26
C ILE A 96 -12.46 -11.77 -0.40
N ALA A 97 -12.12 -10.93 -1.38
CA ALA A 97 -10.83 -10.98 -2.06
C ALA A 97 -9.66 -10.66 -1.13
N ILE A 98 -9.79 -9.66 -0.25
CA ILE A 98 -8.75 -9.29 0.72
C ILE A 98 -8.56 -10.39 1.75
N PHE A 99 -9.62 -10.82 2.43
CA PHE A 99 -9.54 -11.89 3.44
C PHE A 99 -9.14 -13.23 2.80
N GLY A 100 -9.59 -13.50 1.58
CA GLY A 100 -9.19 -14.65 0.79
C GLY A 100 -7.70 -14.62 0.46
N SER A 101 -7.16 -13.47 0.06
CA SER A 101 -5.72 -13.31 -0.21
C SER A 101 -4.88 -13.50 1.05
N ILE A 102 -5.31 -12.95 2.18
CA ILE A 102 -4.66 -13.15 3.49
C ILE A 102 -4.69 -14.64 3.87
N SER A 103 -5.88 -15.26 3.81
CA SER A 103 -6.05 -16.68 4.13
C SER A 103 -5.19 -17.56 3.22
N MET A 104 -5.11 -17.23 1.92
CA MET A 104 -4.29 -17.94 0.95
C MET A 104 -2.80 -17.87 1.31
N VAL A 105 -2.24 -16.69 1.63
CA VAL A 105 -0.81 -16.60 2.00
C VAL A 105 -0.52 -17.27 3.34
N VAL A 106 -1.44 -17.21 4.30
CA VAL A 106 -1.33 -17.95 5.56
C VAL A 106 -1.32 -19.45 5.28
N MET A 107 -2.29 -19.96 4.53
CA MET A 107 -2.32 -21.37 4.14
C MET A 107 -1.07 -21.79 3.37
N ALA A 108 -0.59 -20.95 2.45
CA ALA A 108 0.65 -21.20 1.73
C ALA A 108 1.85 -21.35 2.68
N TYR A 109 1.94 -20.51 3.71
CA TYR A 109 2.97 -20.64 4.74
C TYR A 109 2.88 -21.97 5.49
N TRP A 110 1.69 -22.36 5.94
CA TRP A 110 1.51 -23.60 6.71
C TRP A 110 1.68 -24.88 5.89
N LEU A 111 1.23 -24.87 4.62
CA LEU A 111 1.24 -26.06 3.76
C LEU A 111 2.53 -26.19 2.94
N LEU A 112 3.07 -25.08 2.45
CA LEU A 112 4.25 -25.06 1.58
C LEU A 112 5.49 -24.66 2.36
N GLY A 113 5.38 -23.80 3.36
CA GLY A 113 6.54 -23.25 4.05
C GLY A 113 7.34 -22.28 3.16
N PRO A 114 8.37 -21.66 3.74
CA PRO A 114 9.27 -20.77 3.02
C PRO A 114 10.17 -21.52 2.04
N LEU A 115 10.57 -20.85 0.95
CA LEU A 115 11.64 -21.32 0.08
C LEU A 115 12.98 -21.02 0.77
N MET A 116 13.59 -22.08 1.33
CA MET A 116 14.89 -22.05 2.01
C MET A 116 16.03 -22.19 1.00
N LEU A 117 17.22 -21.73 1.38
CA LEU A 117 18.43 -21.95 0.59
C LEU A 117 18.81 -23.44 0.59
N SER A 118 19.28 -23.94 -0.57
CA SER A 118 19.74 -25.32 -0.69
C SER A 118 21.13 -25.54 -0.10
N GLN A 119 21.94 -24.48 -0.04
CA GLN A 119 23.29 -24.46 0.54
C GLN A 119 23.40 -23.47 1.70
N PRO A 120 24.35 -23.67 2.64
CA PRO A 120 24.60 -22.68 3.68
C PRO A 120 25.09 -21.36 3.09
N ARG A 121 24.82 -20.28 3.81
CA ARG A 121 25.24 -18.91 3.45
C ARG A 121 26.77 -18.81 3.51
N THR A 122 27.39 -18.23 2.48
CA THR A 122 28.87 -18.11 2.43
C THR A 122 29.39 -16.92 3.25
N GLY A 123 28.53 -15.95 3.54
CA GLY A 123 28.92 -14.69 4.17
C GLY A 123 29.56 -13.69 3.20
N ARG A 124 29.88 -14.10 1.96
CA ARG A 124 30.24 -13.17 0.88
C ARG A 124 28.97 -12.47 0.41
N LYS A 125 29.03 -11.15 0.25
CA LYS A 125 27.86 -10.33 -0.07
C LYS A 125 27.99 -9.66 -1.43
N LEU A 126 26.85 -9.52 -2.10
CA LEU A 126 26.73 -8.75 -3.33
C LEU A 126 25.80 -7.57 -3.09
N THR A 127 26.19 -6.38 -3.55
CA THR A 127 25.30 -5.21 -3.52
C THR A 127 24.24 -5.37 -4.62
N ARG A 128 22.99 -5.65 -4.21
CA ARG A 128 21.83 -5.79 -5.09
C ARG A 128 21.12 -4.46 -5.33
N TRP A 129 20.94 -3.66 -4.28
CA TRP A 129 20.17 -2.41 -4.33
C TRP A 129 20.96 -1.22 -3.79
N SER A 130 21.00 -0.13 -4.56
CA SER A 130 21.61 1.12 -4.10
C SER A 130 20.80 1.77 -2.97
N ARG A 131 21.38 2.76 -2.28
CA ARG A 131 20.65 3.51 -1.24
C ARG A 131 19.42 4.20 -1.79
N LEU A 132 19.49 4.72 -3.02
CA LEU A 132 18.35 5.37 -3.69
C LEU A 132 17.26 4.37 -4.08
N ASP A 133 17.62 3.15 -4.49
CA ASP A 133 16.63 2.09 -4.77
C ASP A 133 15.82 1.78 -3.52
N ARG A 134 16.50 1.58 -2.39
CA ARG A 134 15.85 1.27 -1.11
C ARG A 134 15.01 2.44 -0.62
N ALA A 135 15.52 3.67 -0.71
CA ALA A 135 14.75 4.84 -0.34
C ALA A 135 13.45 4.95 -1.16
N LEU A 136 13.53 4.79 -2.48
CA LEU A 136 12.34 4.80 -3.35
C LEU A 136 11.37 3.67 -3.01
N HIS A 137 11.88 2.46 -2.77
CA HIS A 137 11.06 1.33 -2.35
C HIS A 137 10.31 1.63 -1.04
N TRP A 138 11.01 2.06 0.00
CA TRP A 138 10.39 2.30 1.31
C TRP A 138 9.46 3.51 1.29
N CYS A 139 9.79 4.57 0.56
CA CYS A 139 8.86 5.69 0.34
C CYS A 139 7.58 5.21 -0.35
N MET A 140 7.70 4.40 -1.41
CA MET A 140 6.53 3.82 -2.10
C MET A 140 5.74 2.90 -1.18
N ALA A 141 6.40 2.02 -0.42
CA ALA A 141 5.76 1.09 0.48
C ALA A 141 4.94 1.80 1.57
N PHE A 142 5.53 2.80 2.25
CA PHE A 142 4.81 3.56 3.28
C PHE A 142 3.66 4.38 2.71
N THR A 143 3.86 4.98 1.54
CA THR A 143 2.81 5.70 0.81
C THR A 143 1.65 4.77 0.47
N PHE A 144 1.95 3.61 -0.13
CA PHE A 144 0.96 2.61 -0.49
C PHE A 144 0.20 2.07 0.72
N LEU A 145 0.90 1.72 1.81
CA LEU A 145 0.27 1.23 3.03
C LEU A 145 -0.66 2.28 3.66
N THR A 146 -0.25 3.55 3.66
CA THR A 146 -1.07 4.67 4.15
C THR A 146 -2.33 4.84 3.30
N LEU A 147 -2.20 4.77 1.97
CA LEU A 147 -3.33 4.86 1.04
C LEU A 147 -4.27 3.65 1.13
N ALA A 148 -3.71 2.45 1.21
CA ALA A 148 -4.49 1.22 1.38
C ALA A 148 -5.28 1.26 2.69
N PHE A 149 -4.64 1.62 3.80
CA PHE A 149 -5.32 1.70 5.09
C PHE A 149 -6.40 2.79 5.13
N SER A 150 -6.09 4.00 4.66
CA SER A 150 -7.07 5.09 4.58
C SER A 150 -8.22 4.76 3.63
N GLY A 151 -7.96 4.15 2.47
CA GLY A 151 -8.99 3.73 1.52
C GLY A 151 -9.90 2.63 2.10
N LEU A 152 -9.31 1.64 2.77
CA LEU A 152 -10.08 0.60 3.47
C LEU A 152 -10.91 1.18 4.63
N MET A 153 -10.40 2.19 5.34
CA MET A 153 -11.17 2.93 6.35
C MET A 153 -12.39 3.63 5.74
N LEU A 154 -12.23 4.28 4.59
CA LEU A 154 -13.33 4.97 3.91
C LEU A 154 -14.41 4.01 3.40
N VAL A 155 -14.02 2.83 2.90
CA VAL A 155 -14.97 1.83 2.38
C VAL A 155 -15.60 1.00 3.50
N TYR A 156 -14.78 0.45 4.39
CA TYR A 156 -15.20 -0.59 5.34
C TYR A 156 -15.26 -0.11 6.79
N GLY A 157 -14.72 1.05 7.12
CA GLY A 157 -14.61 1.52 8.50
C GLY A 157 -15.97 1.58 9.22
N LYS A 158 -17.05 1.94 8.51
CA LYS A 158 -18.41 1.96 9.09
C LYS A 158 -18.90 0.58 9.55
N HIS A 159 -18.38 -0.49 8.97
CA HIS A 159 -18.79 -1.87 9.26
C HIS A 159 -17.92 -2.52 10.34
N PHE A 160 -16.59 -2.34 10.27
CA PHE A 160 -15.66 -3.05 11.16
C PHE A 160 -15.15 -2.22 12.34
N LEU A 161 -15.15 -0.89 12.23
CA LEU A 161 -14.53 -0.01 13.22
C LEU A 161 -15.52 0.86 13.97
N LYS A 162 -16.52 1.43 13.27
CA LYS A 162 -17.56 2.28 13.89
C LYS A 162 -18.27 1.62 15.08
N PRO A 163 -18.58 0.31 15.11
CA PRO A 163 -19.18 -0.31 16.30
C PRO A 163 -18.32 -0.21 17.57
N TYR A 164 -17.00 -0.03 17.44
CA TYR A 164 -16.05 0.02 18.56
C TYR A 164 -15.53 1.45 18.85
N ILE A 165 -15.85 2.42 17.99
CA ILE A 165 -15.40 3.82 18.12
C ILE A 165 -16.59 4.70 18.51
N PRO A 166 -16.49 5.52 19.58
CA PRO A 166 -17.55 6.45 19.95
C PRO A 166 -17.93 7.40 18.80
N THR A 167 -19.22 7.69 18.65
CA THR A 167 -19.75 8.55 17.58
C THR A 167 -19.06 9.92 17.53
N ASP A 168 -18.72 10.48 18.71
CA ASP A 168 -18.04 11.77 18.84
C ASP A 168 -16.66 11.80 18.15
N TRP A 169 -15.99 10.65 18.07
CA TRP A 169 -14.68 10.51 17.43
C TRP A 169 -14.77 10.04 15.97
N TRP A 170 -15.87 9.40 15.59
CA TRP A 170 -16.01 8.80 14.26
C TRP A 170 -15.85 9.81 13.12
N GLY A 171 -16.42 11.02 13.28
CA GLY A 171 -16.28 12.11 12.31
C GLY A 171 -14.81 12.49 12.10
N MET A 172 -14.04 12.62 13.18
CA MET A 172 -12.60 12.94 13.12
C MET A 172 -11.80 11.83 12.43
N VAL A 173 -12.11 10.56 12.72
CA VAL A 173 -11.42 9.40 12.12
C VAL A 173 -11.62 9.37 10.61
N ILE A 174 -12.86 9.48 10.13
CA ILE A 174 -13.16 9.49 8.69
C ILE A 174 -12.63 10.73 8.01
N TYR A 175 -12.73 11.90 8.64
CA TYR A 175 -12.14 13.12 8.11
C TYR A 175 -10.63 12.96 7.93
N SER A 176 -9.93 12.46 8.95
CA SER A 176 -8.49 12.22 8.90
C SER A 176 -8.13 11.23 7.80
N ALA A 177 -8.85 10.09 7.73
CA ALA A 177 -8.63 9.09 6.68
C ALA A 177 -8.77 9.71 5.28
N LYS A 178 -9.81 10.53 5.05
CA LYS A 178 -9.99 11.26 3.78
C LYS A 178 -8.84 12.23 3.51
N GLN A 179 -8.44 13.05 4.48
CA GLN A 179 -7.36 14.02 4.28
C GLN A 179 -6.05 13.32 3.92
N TYR A 180 -5.65 12.30 4.70
CA TYR A 180 -4.46 11.53 4.40
C TYR A 180 -4.54 10.88 3.02
N HIS A 181 -5.68 10.30 2.65
CA HIS A 181 -5.85 9.68 1.35
C HIS A 181 -5.63 10.67 0.20
N ASN A 182 -6.31 11.81 0.26
CA ASN A 182 -6.29 12.84 -0.78
C ASN A 182 -4.91 13.52 -0.91
N TYR A 183 -4.19 13.77 0.19
CA TYR A 183 -2.88 14.41 0.13
C TYR A 183 -1.75 13.44 -0.24
N ILE A 184 -1.85 12.18 0.16
CA ILE A 184 -0.82 11.16 -0.13
C ILE A 184 -1.00 10.57 -1.54
N GLY A 185 -2.21 10.62 -2.12
CA GLY A 185 -2.50 10.15 -3.48
C GLY A 185 -1.60 10.77 -4.56
N PRO A 186 -1.48 12.10 -4.64
CA PRO A 186 -0.57 12.76 -5.57
C PRO A 186 0.91 12.38 -5.37
N LEU A 187 1.34 12.19 -4.11
CA LEU A 187 2.69 11.72 -3.80
C LEU A 187 2.93 10.31 -4.34
N PHE A 188 1.95 9.41 -4.20
CA PHE A 188 1.99 8.08 -4.79
C PHE A 188 2.16 8.13 -6.31
N PHE A 189 1.42 9.00 -6.99
CA PHE A 189 1.54 9.16 -8.44
C PHE A 189 2.95 9.59 -8.88
N ILE A 190 3.54 10.56 -8.17
CA ILE A 190 4.93 11.00 -8.44
C ILE A 190 5.91 9.84 -8.22
N LEU A 191 5.80 9.12 -7.10
CA LEU A 191 6.66 7.97 -6.80
C LEU A 191 6.50 6.85 -7.83
N LEU A 192 5.29 6.66 -8.37
CA LEU A 192 5.00 5.66 -9.40
C LEU A 192 5.78 5.95 -10.68
N ILE A 193 5.82 7.21 -11.11
CA ILE A 193 6.59 7.66 -12.27
C ILE A 193 8.10 7.46 -12.03
N LEU A 194 8.60 7.80 -10.83
CA LEU A 194 10.01 7.62 -10.48
C LEU A 194 10.41 6.14 -10.52
N ILE A 195 9.57 5.25 -9.97
CA ILE A 195 9.79 3.80 -10.00
C ILE A 195 9.75 3.28 -11.44
N LEU A 196 8.77 3.73 -12.25
CA LEU A 196 8.66 3.37 -13.66
C LEU A 196 9.97 3.68 -14.39
N LEU A 197 10.41 4.94 -14.35
CA LEU A 197 11.60 5.38 -15.08
C LEU A 197 12.88 4.71 -14.58
N LYS A 198 12.97 4.42 -13.28
CA LYS A 198 14.18 3.85 -12.69
C LYS A 198 14.33 2.34 -12.94
N TRP A 199 13.24 1.58 -12.87
CA TRP A 199 13.32 0.11 -12.87
C TRP A 199 12.80 -0.56 -14.15
N TRP A 200 12.16 0.16 -15.08
CA TRP A 200 11.55 -0.45 -16.29
C TRP A 200 12.46 -1.43 -17.06
N ARG A 201 13.74 -1.09 -17.28
CA ARG A 201 14.68 -1.95 -18.03
C ARG A 201 14.92 -3.29 -17.34
N LYS A 202 14.97 -3.29 -16.00
CA LYS A 202 15.15 -4.50 -15.18
C LYS A 202 13.85 -5.29 -15.04
N SER A 203 12.73 -4.72 -15.49
CA SER A 203 11.39 -5.30 -15.34
C SER A 203 10.78 -5.83 -16.65
N LEU A 204 11.54 -5.84 -17.75
CA LEU A 204 11.06 -6.38 -19.02
C LEU A 204 10.99 -7.91 -18.97
N PHE A 205 9.85 -8.45 -19.40
CA PHE A 205 9.67 -9.90 -19.54
C PHE A 205 10.53 -10.45 -20.68
N ASN A 206 11.09 -11.63 -20.46
CA ASN A 206 11.89 -12.38 -21.40
C ASN A 206 11.52 -13.88 -21.37
N LYS A 207 12.15 -14.69 -22.21
CA LYS A 207 11.84 -16.12 -22.33
C LYS A 207 12.12 -16.93 -21.06
N ILE A 208 13.07 -16.49 -20.22
CA ILE A 208 13.41 -17.16 -18.96
C ILE A 208 12.27 -17.00 -17.96
N ASP A 209 11.59 -15.85 -17.94
CA ASP A 209 10.45 -15.62 -17.05
C ASP A 209 9.29 -16.59 -17.35
N ILE A 210 9.09 -16.97 -18.61
CA ILE A 210 8.07 -17.98 -18.98
C ILE A 210 8.41 -19.33 -18.31
N GLN A 211 9.68 -19.74 -18.37
CA GLN A 211 10.14 -20.97 -17.71
C GLN A 211 10.02 -20.86 -16.18
N TRP A 212 10.29 -19.68 -15.62
CA TRP A 212 10.11 -19.39 -14.20
C TRP A 212 8.64 -19.56 -13.78
N PHE A 213 7.70 -19.02 -14.55
CA PHE A 213 6.25 -19.18 -14.31
C PHE A 213 5.77 -20.62 -14.46
N LEU A 214 6.24 -21.35 -15.47
CA LEU A 214 5.91 -22.77 -15.66
C LEU A 214 6.37 -23.65 -14.49
N LYS A 215 7.42 -23.21 -13.77
CA LYS A 215 7.91 -23.84 -12.55
C LYS A 215 7.33 -23.24 -11.26
N LEU A 216 6.36 -22.32 -11.37
CA LEU A 216 5.76 -21.60 -10.23
C LEU A 216 6.80 -20.92 -9.32
N GLY A 217 7.90 -20.45 -9.92
CA GLY A 217 9.03 -19.88 -9.19
C GLY A 217 9.70 -20.84 -8.21
N GLY A 218 9.46 -22.15 -8.32
CA GLY A 218 10.00 -23.14 -7.40
C GLY A 218 9.28 -23.23 -6.05
N MET A 219 8.17 -22.52 -5.88
CA MET A 219 7.49 -22.40 -4.58
C MET A 219 6.47 -23.50 -4.31
N ALA A 220 5.97 -24.19 -5.35
CA ALA A 220 4.85 -25.12 -5.22
C ALA A 220 4.89 -26.30 -6.19
N GLY A 221 4.10 -27.33 -5.88
CA GLY A 221 3.91 -28.51 -6.73
C GLY A 221 5.18 -29.35 -6.89
N LYS A 222 5.32 -30.01 -8.05
CA LYS A 222 6.47 -30.88 -8.37
C LYS A 222 7.81 -30.14 -8.52
N TYR A 223 7.79 -28.82 -8.57
CA TYR A 223 8.98 -27.97 -8.69
C TYR A 223 9.35 -27.30 -7.36
N LYS A 224 8.69 -27.66 -6.26
CA LYS A 224 8.99 -27.12 -4.94
C LYS A 224 10.47 -27.35 -4.57
N GLY A 225 11.15 -26.30 -4.12
CA GLY A 225 12.57 -26.34 -3.75
C GLY A 225 13.53 -26.31 -4.95
N THR A 226 13.01 -26.26 -6.18
CA THR A 226 13.85 -25.90 -7.32
C THR A 226 14.06 -24.38 -7.33
N HIS A 227 15.19 -23.91 -7.84
CA HIS A 227 15.41 -22.49 -8.05
C HIS A 227 15.48 -22.22 -9.56
N PRO A 228 14.36 -21.81 -10.20
CA PRO A 228 14.37 -21.51 -11.62
C PRO A 228 15.27 -20.31 -11.91
N SER A 229 16.06 -20.44 -12.99
CA SER A 229 16.98 -19.39 -13.46
C SER A 229 16.31 -18.02 -13.58
N ALA A 230 17.04 -16.96 -13.22
CA ALA A 230 16.57 -15.59 -13.30
C ALA A 230 17.73 -14.59 -13.44
N GLY A 231 17.47 -13.50 -14.18
CA GLY A 231 18.34 -12.32 -14.20
C GLY A 231 18.19 -11.48 -12.93
N PHE A 232 18.49 -10.18 -13.00
CA PHE A 232 18.43 -9.30 -11.83
C PHE A 232 17.05 -9.33 -11.13
N SER A 233 15.97 -9.28 -11.92
CA SER A 233 14.60 -9.49 -11.45
C SER A 233 14.08 -10.82 -11.97
N ASN A 234 13.42 -11.59 -11.11
CA ASN A 234 12.72 -12.82 -11.51
C ASN A 234 11.30 -12.52 -12.04
N GLY A 235 10.63 -13.52 -12.63
CA GLY A 235 9.29 -13.36 -13.21
C GLY A 235 8.25 -12.80 -12.23
N GLY A 236 8.29 -13.22 -10.97
CA GLY A 236 7.40 -12.71 -9.91
C GLY A 236 7.65 -11.24 -9.56
N GLU A 237 8.92 -10.84 -9.41
CA GLU A 237 9.31 -9.43 -9.20
C GLU A 237 8.87 -8.54 -10.37
N LYS A 238 8.97 -9.04 -11.61
CA LYS A 238 8.49 -8.32 -12.81
C LYS A 238 6.97 -8.21 -12.85
N ALA A 239 6.26 -9.28 -12.48
CA ALA A 239 4.80 -9.29 -12.40
C ALA A 239 4.28 -8.28 -11.38
N ILE A 240 4.85 -8.24 -10.17
CA ILE A 240 4.41 -7.25 -9.17
C ILE A 240 4.77 -5.83 -9.57
N TYR A 241 5.91 -5.62 -10.22
CA TYR A 241 6.28 -4.32 -10.78
C TYR A 241 5.22 -3.83 -11.79
N TRP A 242 4.85 -4.65 -12.77
CA TRP A 242 3.85 -4.25 -13.77
C TRP A 242 2.45 -4.15 -13.19
N LEU A 243 2.10 -4.99 -12.21
CA LEU A 243 0.86 -4.85 -11.45
C LEU A 243 0.80 -3.47 -10.77
N LEU A 244 1.88 -3.05 -10.10
CA LEU A 244 1.99 -1.71 -9.50
C LEU A 244 1.87 -0.62 -10.57
N ILE A 245 2.63 -0.69 -11.65
CA ILE A 245 2.63 0.37 -12.68
C ILE A 245 1.25 0.50 -13.33
N VAL A 246 0.64 -0.59 -13.77
CA VAL A 246 -0.63 -0.55 -14.51
C VAL A 246 -1.79 -0.15 -13.60
N PHE A 247 -2.02 -0.89 -12.52
CA PHE A 247 -3.15 -0.62 -11.63
C PHE A 247 -2.90 0.60 -10.73
N GLY A 248 -1.65 0.90 -10.39
CA GLY A 248 -1.29 2.15 -9.73
C GLY A 248 -1.55 3.36 -10.60
N THR A 249 -1.33 3.27 -11.92
CA THR A 249 -1.65 4.36 -12.85
C THR A 249 -3.16 4.57 -12.93
N PHE A 250 -3.94 3.50 -13.09
CA PHE A 250 -5.41 3.61 -13.09
C PHE A 250 -5.95 4.17 -11.77
N ALA A 251 -5.46 3.69 -10.63
CA ALA A 251 -5.84 4.20 -9.32
C ALA A 251 -5.45 5.68 -9.16
N ALA A 252 -4.24 6.07 -9.54
CA ALA A 252 -3.78 7.45 -9.41
C ALA A 252 -4.56 8.43 -10.31
N ILE A 253 -4.76 8.10 -11.59
CA ILE A 253 -5.49 8.97 -12.52
C ILE A 253 -6.95 9.11 -12.08
N SER A 254 -7.62 7.99 -11.76
CA SER A 254 -8.99 8.04 -11.26
C SER A 254 -9.10 8.77 -9.92
N GLY A 255 -8.11 8.64 -9.03
CA GLY A 255 -8.04 9.37 -7.77
C GLY A 255 -7.94 10.89 -7.97
N LEU A 256 -7.07 11.33 -8.89
CA LEU A 256 -6.97 12.75 -9.25
C LEU A 256 -8.27 13.31 -9.83
N ILE A 257 -9.00 12.53 -10.62
CA ILE A 257 -10.33 12.94 -11.12
C ILE A 257 -11.30 13.14 -9.95
N LEU A 258 -11.30 12.22 -8.97
CA LEU A 258 -12.17 12.28 -7.79
C LEU A 258 -11.81 13.44 -6.85
N ASP A 259 -10.54 13.78 -6.72
CA ASP A 259 -10.06 14.85 -5.84
C ASP A 259 -10.34 16.25 -6.40
N PHE A 260 -10.37 16.39 -7.73
CA PHE A 260 -10.50 17.68 -8.40
C PHE A 260 -11.72 17.72 -9.34
N PRO A 261 -12.97 17.69 -8.82
CA PRO A 261 -14.20 17.80 -9.62
C PRO A 261 -14.45 19.26 -10.08
N ILE A 262 -13.43 19.90 -10.64
CA ILE A 262 -13.42 21.32 -11.01
C ILE A 262 -13.15 21.55 -12.51
N PHE A 263 -12.97 20.47 -13.28
CA PHE A 263 -12.66 20.48 -14.72
C PHE A 263 -13.90 20.16 -15.57
N GLY A 264 -15.11 20.45 -15.07
CA GLY A 264 -16.36 20.21 -15.78
C GLY A 264 -16.78 18.73 -15.82
N GLN A 265 -16.23 17.89 -14.94
CA GLN A 265 -16.63 16.50 -14.85
C GLN A 265 -18.10 16.37 -14.39
N THR A 266 -18.81 15.44 -15.01
CA THR A 266 -20.20 15.08 -14.67
C THR A 266 -20.25 14.07 -13.51
N ARG A 267 -21.44 13.80 -12.99
CA ARG A 267 -21.65 12.71 -12.01
C ARG A 267 -21.19 11.37 -12.57
N ARG A 268 -21.42 11.13 -13.87
CA ARG A 268 -21.01 9.88 -14.53
C ARG A 268 -19.50 9.68 -14.52
N ASP A 269 -18.73 10.75 -14.72
CA ASP A 269 -17.27 10.71 -14.67
C ASP A 269 -16.77 10.36 -13.26
N MET A 270 -17.41 10.90 -12.23
CA MET A 270 -17.11 10.60 -10.84
C MET A 270 -17.45 9.15 -10.48
N GLU A 271 -18.61 8.64 -10.89
CA GLU A 271 -19.02 7.25 -10.68
C GLU A 271 -18.06 6.27 -11.33
N LEU A 272 -17.68 6.51 -12.59
CA LEU A 272 -16.76 5.66 -13.33
C LEU A 272 -15.34 5.73 -12.75
N SER A 273 -14.87 6.91 -12.39
CA SER A 273 -13.58 7.09 -11.73
C SER A 273 -13.54 6.35 -10.40
N ASN A 274 -14.61 6.46 -9.61
CA ASN A 274 -14.72 5.72 -8.35
C ASN A 274 -14.67 4.19 -8.57
N LEU A 275 -15.38 3.69 -9.59
CA LEU A 275 -15.39 2.28 -9.94
C LEU A 275 -13.98 1.78 -10.31
N ILE A 276 -13.31 2.48 -11.23
CA ILE A 276 -11.95 2.16 -11.69
C ILE A 276 -10.97 2.23 -10.51
N HIS A 277 -11.10 3.25 -9.67
CA HIS A 277 -10.25 3.44 -8.49
C HIS A 277 -10.39 2.26 -7.53
N MET A 278 -11.62 1.88 -7.19
CA MET A 278 -11.89 0.77 -6.26
C MET A 278 -11.38 -0.57 -6.79
N VAL A 279 -11.62 -0.90 -8.06
CA VAL A 279 -11.15 -2.15 -8.66
C VAL A 279 -9.62 -2.18 -8.71
N SER A 280 -8.99 -1.09 -9.15
CA SER A 280 -7.53 -1.00 -9.25
C SER A 280 -6.87 -1.08 -7.87
N ALA A 281 -7.39 -0.35 -6.88
CA ALA A 281 -6.92 -0.39 -5.51
C ALA A 281 -7.06 -1.80 -4.90
N LEU A 282 -8.17 -2.50 -5.16
CA LEU A 282 -8.37 -3.87 -4.69
C LEU A 282 -7.32 -4.84 -5.27
N ILE A 283 -7.08 -4.76 -6.58
CA ILE A 283 -6.07 -5.60 -7.25
C ILE A 283 -4.68 -5.32 -6.67
N LEU A 284 -4.34 -4.05 -6.45
CA LEU A 284 -3.09 -3.67 -5.79
C LEU A 284 -3.01 -4.25 -4.38
N ILE A 285 -4.02 -4.07 -3.54
CA ILE A 285 -4.01 -4.58 -2.16
C ILE A 285 -3.80 -6.09 -2.14
N CYS A 286 -4.54 -6.85 -2.95
CA CYS A 286 -4.39 -8.31 -3.04
C CYS A 286 -3.00 -8.72 -3.55
N GLY A 287 -2.48 -8.07 -4.60
CA GLY A 287 -1.15 -8.35 -5.13
C GLY A 287 -0.03 -8.03 -4.14
N PHE A 288 -0.16 -6.92 -3.41
CA PHE A 288 0.84 -6.50 -2.44
C PHE A 288 0.80 -7.30 -1.13
N ILE A 289 -0.34 -7.90 -0.75
CA ILE A 289 -0.39 -8.93 0.30
C ILE A 289 0.57 -10.08 -0.05
N PHE A 290 0.52 -10.56 -1.30
CA PHE A 290 1.43 -11.61 -1.77
C PHE A 290 2.89 -11.14 -1.80
N HIS A 291 3.15 -9.92 -2.29
CA HIS A 291 4.50 -9.34 -2.30
C HIS A 291 5.12 -9.24 -0.90
N ILE A 292 4.36 -8.72 0.07
CA ILE A 292 4.78 -8.59 1.47
C ILE A 292 5.03 -9.99 2.06
N TYR A 293 4.14 -10.95 1.79
CA TYR A 293 4.32 -12.34 2.23
C TYR A 293 5.64 -12.94 1.72
N ILE A 294 5.90 -12.89 0.41
CA ILE A 294 7.13 -13.47 -0.17
C ILE A 294 8.37 -12.77 0.37
N GLY A 295 8.34 -11.43 0.48
CA GLY A 295 9.48 -10.64 0.94
C GLY A 295 9.83 -10.81 2.42
N LEU A 296 8.83 -11.05 3.28
CA LEU A 296 9.04 -11.19 4.74
C LEU A 296 9.18 -12.64 5.20
N PHE A 297 8.35 -13.53 4.65
CA PHE A 297 8.17 -14.88 5.19
C PHE A 297 8.37 -15.97 4.15
N GLY A 298 8.07 -15.72 2.87
CA GLY A 298 8.02 -16.76 1.84
C GLY A 298 9.37 -17.14 1.23
N MET A 299 10.39 -16.30 1.35
CA MET A 299 11.71 -16.54 0.75
C MET A 299 12.83 -16.12 1.71
N GLU A 300 13.74 -17.05 1.99
CA GLU A 300 14.89 -16.79 2.85
C GLU A 300 15.78 -15.67 2.27
N GLY A 301 16.27 -14.76 3.10
CA GLY A 301 17.23 -13.73 2.71
C GLY A 301 16.69 -12.59 1.84
N ALA A 302 15.43 -12.64 1.39
CA ALA A 302 14.86 -11.61 0.52
C ALA A 302 14.78 -10.22 1.18
N LEU A 303 14.35 -10.14 2.45
CA LEU A 303 14.22 -8.89 3.20
C LEU A 303 15.55 -8.15 3.36
N GLU A 304 16.65 -8.88 3.57
CA GLU A 304 17.97 -8.29 3.79
C GLU A 304 18.43 -7.42 2.62
N GLY A 305 18.08 -7.81 1.39
CA GLY A 305 18.34 -7.04 0.19
C GLY A 305 17.70 -5.65 0.24
N MET A 306 16.45 -5.54 0.73
CA MET A 306 15.73 -4.26 0.82
C MET A 306 16.07 -3.43 2.06
N VAL A 307 16.58 -4.05 3.12
CA VAL A 307 17.01 -3.34 4.34
C VAL A 307 18.45 -2.83 4.17
N THR A 308 19.37 -3.73 3.83
CA THR A 308 20.81 -3.43 3.79
C THR A 308 21.30 -3.01 2.42
N GLY A 309 20.64 -3.48 1.36
CA GLY A 309 21.11 -3.35 -0.04
C GLY A 309 21.98 -4.50 -0.52
N LYS A 310 22.33 -5.42 0.38
CA LYS A 310 23.24 -6.53 0.11
C LYS A 310 22.50 -7.86 0.27
N VAL A 311 22.89 -8.84 -0.54
CA VAL A 311 22.39 -10.22 -0.46
C VAL A 311 23.57 -11.19 -0.35
N ASP A 312 23.34 -12.36 0.24
CA ASP A 312 24.34 -13.41 0.31
C ASP A 312 24.59 -14.02 -1.08
N GLU A 313 25.81 -14.48 -1.31
CA GLU A 313 26.20 -15.13 -2.54
C GLU A 313 25.40 -16.39 -2.87
N THR A 314 25.13 -17.24 -1.89
CA THR A 314 24.33 -18.46 -2.09
C THR A 314 22.93 -18.10 -2.55
N TRP A 315 22.36 -17.06 -1.93
CA TRP A 315 21.05 -16.54 -2.34
C TRP A 315 21.06 -16.04 -3.78
N ALA A 316 22.10 -15.31 -4.19
CA ALA A 316 22.24 -14.80 -5.55
C ALA A 316 22.38 -15.95 -6.56
N LYS A 317 23.20 -16.97 -6.27
CA LYS A 317 23.39 -18.15 -7.12
C LYS A 317 22.11 -18.95 -7.32
N GLU A 318 21.32 -19.12 -6.25
CA GLU A 318 20.09 -19.91 -6.32
C GLU A 318 18.96 -19.13 -6.99
N HIS A 319 18.67 -17.91 -6.52
CA HIS A 319 17.47 -17.18 -6.93
C HIS A 319 17.67 -16.31 -8.18
N HIS A 320 18.92 -15.99 -8.52
CA HIS A 320 19.29 -15.02 -9.56
C HIS A 320 20.63 -15.39 -10.24
N ASP A 321 20.78 -16.68 -10.60
CA ASP A 321 21.98 -17.28 -11.21
C ASP A 321 22.61 -16.44 -12.33
N LEU A 322 21.81 -16.00 -13.30
CA LEU A 322 22.30 -15.23 -14.45
C LEU A 322 22.84 -13.86 -14.03
N TRP A 323 22.23 -13.25 -13.01
CA TRP A 323 22.73 -11.99 -12.46
C TRP A 323 23.98 -12.21 -11.61
N TYR A 324 24.07 -13.32 -10.88
CA TYR A 324 25.27 -13.70 -10.14
C TYR A 324 26.46 -13.85 -11.10
N GLU A 325 26.31 -14.59 -12.19
CA GLU A 325 27.35 -14.77 -13.21
C GLU A 325 27.82 -13.42 -13.79
N GLU A 326 26.88 -12.50 -14.04
CA GLU A 326 27.19 -11.15 -14.50
C GLU A 326 28.02 -10.36 -13.48
N MET A 327 27.70 -10.46 -12.19
CA MET A 327 28.43 -9.76 -11.12
C MET A 327 29.80 -10.37 -10.83
N ASP A 328 29.92 -11.70 -10.93
CA ASP A 328 31.19 -12.42 -10.79
C ASP A 328 32.15 -12.04 -11.92
N ALA A 329 31.66 -12.03 -13.16
CA ALA A 329 32.42 -11.56 -14.32
C ALA A 329 32.87 -10.09 -14.20
N GLN A 330 32.11 -9.26 -13.46
CA GLN A 330 32.45 -7.87 -13.18
C GLN A 330 33.34 -7.69 -11.93
N GLY A 331 33.67 -8.76 -11.21
CA GLY A 331 34.47 -8.70 -9.97
C GLY A 331 33.80 -7.95 -8.83
N LYS A 332 32.46 -7.92 -8.79
CA LYS A 332 31.66 -7.14 -7.81
C LYS A 332 31.25 -7.92 -6.57
N ILE A 333 31.88 -9.07 -6.31
CA ILE A 333 31.61 -9.89 -5.12
C ILE A 333 32.50 -9.39 -3.99
N GLU A 334 31.88 -8.95 -2.89
CA GLU A 334 32.63 -8.49 -1.73
C GLU A 334 33.31 -9.68 -1.03
N ALA A 335 34.56 -9.47 -0.61
CA ALA A 335 35.28 -10.45 0.21
C ALA A 335 34.57 -10.63 1.57
N VAL A 336 34.75 -11.80 2.19
CA VAL A 336 34.22 -12.06 3.54
C VAL A 336 34.79 -11.01 4.50
N ASP A 337 33.93 -10.14 5.03
CA ASP A 337 34.28 -9.34 6.19
C ASP A 337 34.56 -10.32 7.35
N LYS A 338 35.83 -10.50 7.71
CA LYS A 338 36.23 -11.19 8.94
C LYS A 338 35.84 -10.32 10.13
N ALA A 339 34.54 -10.24 10.44
CA ALA A 339 34.07 -9.61 11.65
C ALA A 339 34.27 -10.57 12.84
N ALA A 340 35.37 -10.33 13.56
CA ALA A 340 35.73 -10.71 14.93
C ALA A 340 35.59 -12.19 15.36
N PRO A 341 36.67 -12.85 15.83
CA PRO A 341 36.53 -14.13 16.52
C PRO A 341 35.66 -13.94 17.76
N ASP A 342 34.69 -14.84 17.89
CA ASP A 342 33.84 -15.07 19.05
C ASP A 342 34.68 -15.08 20.34
N GLN A 343 34.68 -13.98 21.10
CA GLN A 343 35.34 -13.87 22.40
C GLN A 343 34.54 -14.56 23.52
N THR A 344 33.74 -15.58 23.22
CA THR A 344 33.01 -16.35 24.24
C THR A 344 33.63 -17.71 24.57
N ARG A 345 34.89 -17.95 24.18
CA ARG A 345 35.72 -19.05 24.71
C ARG A 345 37.05 -18.52 25.20
N ASN A 346 37.14 -18.15 26.49
CA ASN A 346 38.34 -18.21 27.34
C ASN A 346 38.09 -17.59 28.74
N HIS A 347 37.02 -18.00 29.42
CA HIS A 347 36.85 -17.77 30.86
C HIS A 347 36.44 -19.06 31.58
N THR A 348 37.27 -20.09 31.48
CA THR A 348 37.34 -21.20 32.47
C THR A 348 38.64 -21.95 32.21
N GLU A 349 39.77 -21.33 32.54
CA GLU A 349 41.03 -22.03 32.82
C GLU A 349 42.02 -21.00 33.35
N LYS A 350 41.94 -20.75 34.67
CA LYS A 350 43.07 -20.30 35.52
C LYS A 350 42.57 -20.07 36.94
N GLY A 351 43.04 -20.91 37.86
CA GLY A 351 43.01 -20.61 39.30
C GLY A 351 42.63 -21.81 40.14
N GLY A 352 43.57 -22.74 40.37
CA GLY A 352 43.33 -23.83 41.29
C GLY A 352 44.48 -24.82 41.45
N GLU A 353 45.73 -24.38 41.43
CA GLU A 353 46.84 -25.21 41.90
C GLU A 353 47.94 -24.31 42.47
N ASN A 354 48.08 -24.36 43.80
CA ASN A 354 49.32 -24.20 44.55
C ASN A 354 49.05 -24.60 46.00
N ASP A 355 49.55 -25.79 46.34
CA ASP A 355 49.89 -26.25 47.68
C ASP A 355 50.66 -25.19 48.49
N VAL A 356 50.53 -25.22 49.82
CA VAL A 356 51.63 -25.41 50.78
C VAL A 356 51.08 -25.41 52.23
N ALA A 357 51.49 -26.44 52.97
CA ALA A 357 51.25 -26.73 54.38
C ALA A 357 51.65 -25.62 55.38
N ARG A 358 50.97 -25.60 56.54
CA ARG A 358 51.58 -25.61 57.90
C ARG A 358 50.54 -25.56 59.02
N GLU A 359 50.81 -26.39 60.03
CA GLU A 359 50.26 -26.53 61.40
C GLU A 359 48.88 -27.17 61.60
#